data_AF-A0A816AI76-F1
#
_entry.id   AF-A0A816AI76-F1
#
_cell.length_a   1.000
_cell.length_b   1.000
_cell.length_c   1.000
_cell.angle_alpha   90.00
_cell.angle_beta   90.00
_cell.angle_gamma   90.00
#
_symmetry.space_group_name_H-M   'P 1'
#
loop_
_entity.id
_entity.type
_entity.pdbx_description
1 polymer ?
#
loop_
_entity_poly.entity_id
_entity_poly.type
_entity_poly.pdbx_seq_one_letter_code
_entity_poly.pdbx_strand_id
1 'polypeptide(L)'
;MSLCHFGHSWRDVESFLTSIGDLESEAKQFVFEQSSKTEATFTVGTLVIFIDNRFYELNNLKKVDQRLVRSIESCKLDLRRFGAKFTANSSRPYFLGHEQEDVVKHRKEFVKYFIEREQHFYTIANDAVPQWKTPTMTPTILLCHDESTYKCGEIAAKRWIISGNAPFCGTHIYFRRK
;
A
#
# COMPACT_ATOMS: atom_id res chain seq x y z
N MET A 1 35.96 2.44 -30.35
CA MET A 1 35.36 1.17 -30.83
C MET A 1 34.67 0.54 -29.63
N SER A 2 33.39 0.19 -29.59
CA SER A 2 32.25 0.30 -30.49
C SER A 2 31.02 0.34 -29.55
N LEU A 3 30.13 1.32 -29.71
CA LEU A 3 28.84 1.35 -29.02
C LEU A 3 27.89 0.41 -29.78
N CYS A 4 27.77 -0.83 -29.34
CA CYS A 4 26.75 -1.74 -29.87
C CYS A 4 25.37 -1.32 -29.33
N HIS A 5 24.61 -0.60 -30.16
CA HIS A 5 23.16 -0.48 -30.04
C HIS A 5 22.54 -1.87 -30.22
N PHE A 6 22.05 -2.44 -29.13
CA PHE A 6 21.14 -3.58 -29.20
C PHE A 6 19.72 -3.13 -28.88
N GLY A 7 18.94 -2.92 -29.95
CA GLY A 7 17.50 -2.98 -29.88
C GLY A 7 17.10 -4.44 -29.71
N HIS A 8 16.88 -4.87 -28.47
CA HIS A 8 16.30 -6.18 -28.17
C HIS A 8 15.09 -6.02 -27.26
N SER A 9 14.04 -6.77 -27.61
CA SER A 9 12.87 -7.01 -26.78
C SER A 9 13.30 -7.36 -25.35
N TRP A 10 12.75 -6.66 -24.36
CA TRP A 10 13.05 -6.85 -22.92
C TRP A 10 12.77 -8.27 -22.39
N ARG A 11 12.22 -9.16 -23.21
CA ARG A 11 11.84 -10.54 -22.84
C ARG A 11 13.00 -11.54 -22.89
N ASP A 12 14.07 -11.29 -23.65
CA ASP A 12 15.08 -12.31 -23.95
C ASP A 12 16.47 -12.06 -23.33
N VAL A 13 16.61 -11.10 -22.42
CA VAL A 13 17.84 -10.98 -21.61
C VAL A 13 17.71 -11.90 -20.41
N GLU A 14 18.27 -13.11 -20.55
CA GLU A 14 18.44 -14.08 -19.47
C GLU A 14 18.90 -13.36 -18.21
N SER A 15 18.12 -13.51 -17.14
CA SER A 15 18.40 -12.80 -15.90
C SER A 15 19.68 -13.35 -15.31
N PHE A 16 20.60 -12.49 -14.87
CA PHE A 16 21.74 -12.93 -14.04
C PHE A 16 21.31 -13.88 -12.90
N LEU A 17 20.11 -13.67 -12.35
CA LEU A 17 19.56 -14.51 -11.30
C LEU A 17 19.13 -15.90 -11.81
N THR A 18 18.66 -16.01 -13.07
CA THR A 18 18.28 -17.31 -13.66
C THR A 18 19.51 -18.17 -13.96
N SER A 19 20.68 -17.57 -14.15
CA SER A 19 21.94 -18.32 -14.34
C SER A 19 22.52 -18.91 -13.04
N ILE A 20 21.95 -18.60 -11.87
CA ILE A 20 22.52 -18.96 -10.56
C ILE A 20 21.48 -19.70 -9.72
N GLY A 21 21.28 -20.98 -10.03
CA GLY A 21 20.46 -21.91 -9.25
C GLY A 21 19.13 -21.33 -8.77
N ASP A 22 18.81 -21.53 -7.48
CA ASP A 22 17.58 -21.06 -6.84
C ASP A 22 17.63 -19.57 -6.41
N LEU A 23 18.64 -18.80 -6.81
CA LEU A 23 18.81 -17.42 -6.35
C LEU A 23 17.64 -16.52 -6.79
N GLU A 24 17.08 -16.75 -7.99
CA GLU A 24 15.94 -15.96 -8.45
C GLU A 24 14.65 -16.24 -7.65
N SER A 25 14.36 -17.51 -7.36
CA SER A 25 13.15 -17.90 -6.62
C SER A 25 13.21 -17.39 -5.19
N GLU A 26 14.37 -17.51 -4.54
CA GLU A 26 14.59 -16.98 -3.19
C GLU A 26 14.55 -15.45 -3.15
N ALA A 27 15.14 -14.75 -4.12
CA ALA A 27 15.05 -13.30 -4.21
C ALA A 27 13.62 -12.82 -4.42
N LYS A 28 12.82 -13.50 -5.26
CA LYS A 28 11.39 -13.22 -5.44
C LYS A 28 10.63 -13.38 -4.13
N GLN A 29 10.85 -14.50 -3.42
CA GLN A 29 10.21 -14.79 -2.15
C GLN A 29 10.57 -13.73 -1.09
N PHE A 30 11.84 -13.35 -0.99
CA PHE A 30 12.29 -12.29 -0.09
C PHE A 30 11.60 -10.96 -0.38
N VAL A 31 11.56 -10.54 -1.65
CA VAL A 31 10.88 -9.28 -2.04
C VAL A 31 9.40 -9.34 -1.69
N PHE A 32 8.75 -10.49 -1.91
CA PHE A 32 7.35 -10.70 -1.58
C PHE A 32 7.09 -10.51 -0.08
N GLU A 33 7.88 -11.15 0.78
CA GLU A 33 7.76 -11.05 2.22
C GLU A 33 8.00 -9.62 2.71
N GLN A 34 9.07 -8.96 2.24
CA GLN A 34 9.37 -7.59 2.66
C GLN A 34 8.33 -6.60 2.17
N SER A 35 7.82 -6.76 0.95
CA SER A 35 6.77 -5.88 0.40
C SER A 35 5.43 -6.06 1.11
N SER A 36 5.22 -7.21 1.74
CA SER A 36 4.03 -7.56 2.52
C SER A 36 4.11 -7.15 4.00
N LYS A 37 5.16 -6.41 4.42
CA LYS A 37 5.26 -5.90 5.79
C LYS A 37 4.56 -4.56 5.96
N THR A 38 3.88 -4.38 7.08
CA THR A 38 3.22 -3.13 7.46
C THR A 38 4.20 -1.95 7.48
N GLU A 39 5.43 -2.19 7.94
CA GLU A 39 6.53 -1.23 7.93
C GLU A 39 7.09 -1.00 6.51
N ALA A 40 7.18 0.26 6.09
CA ALA A 40 7.71 0.65 4.79
C ALA A 40 9.25 0.85 4.80
N THR A 41 9.99 -0.07 5.42
CA THR A 41 11.47 0.02 5.58
C THR A 41 12.25 -0.68 4.47
N PHE A 42 11.57 -1.48 3.65
CA PHE A 42 12.18 -2.19 2.53
C PHE A 42 12.73 -1.23 1.46
N THR A 43 14.01 -1.41 1.11
CA THR A 43 14.68 -0.62 0.06
C THR A 43 15.32 -1.54 -0.99
N VAL A 44 15.73 -0.96 -2.12
CA VAL A 44 16.52 -1.73 -3.11
C VAL A 44 17.84 -2.21 -2.48
N GLY A 45 18.45 -1.41 -1.59
CA GLY A 45 19.68 -1.77 -0.89
C GLY A 45 19.51 -3.04 -0.06
N THR A 46 18.35 -3.24 0.57
CA THR A 46 18.09 -4.50 1.30
C THR A 46 18.03 -5.72 0.37
N LEU A 47 17.50 -5.59 -0.85
CA LEU A 47 17.54 -6.66 -1.85
C LEU A 47 18.97 -6.93 -2.35
N VAL A 48 19.75 -5.87 -2.57
CA VAL A 48 21.15 -5.99 -3.01
C VAL A 48 21.97 -6.79 -2.00
N ILE A 49 21.86 -6.45 -0.71
CA ILE A 49 22.57 -7.16 0.37
C ILE A 49 22.11 -8.61 0.45
N PHE A 50 20.80 -8.87 0.31
CA PHE A 50 20.26 -10.23 0.29
C PHE A 50 20.85 -11.07 -0.85
N ILE A 51 20.82 -10.55 -2.09
CA ILE A 51 21.34 -11.25 -3.28
C ILE A 51 22.83 -11.52 -3.13
N ASP A 52 23.58 -10.53 -2.63
CA ASP A 52 25.01 -10.64 -2.44
C ASP A 52 25.37 -11.75 -1.44
N ASN A 53 24.78 -11.72 -0.24
CA ASN A 53 25.00 -12.77 0.76
C ASN A 53 24.63 -14.14 0.22
N ARG A 54 23.46 -14.25 -0.42
CA ARG A 54 22.94 -15.53 -0.89
C ARG A 54 23.77 -16.13 -2.04
N PHE A 55 24.33 -15.28 -2.89
CA PHE A 55 25.26 -15.71 -3.93
C PHE A 55 26.49 -16.42 -3.34
N TYR A 56 27.14 -15.82 -2.33
CA TYR A 56 28.33 -16.40 -1.71
C TYR A 56 27.99 -17.71 -0.97
N GLU A 57 26.85 -17.77 -0.29
CA GLU A 57 26.36 -18.99 0.38
C GLU A 57 26.14 -20.14 -0.61
N LEU A 58 25.39 -19.89 -1.70
CA LEU A 58 25.06 -20.93 -2.69
C LEU A 58 26.30 -21.47 -3.42
N ASN A 59 27.34 -20.64 -3.59
CA ASN A 59 28.59 -21.03 -4.26
C ASN A 59 29.68 -21.49 -3.27
N ASN A 60 29.41 -21.51 -1.96
CA ASN A 60 30.37 -21.81 -0.90
C ASN A 60 31.67 -20.97 -1.02
N LEU A 61 31.51 -19.69 -1.36
CA LEU A 61 32.61 -18.74 -1.53
C LEU A 61 32.71 -17.83 -0.30
N LYS A 62 33.94 -17.46 0.08
CA LYS A 62 34.15 -16.41 1.08
C LYS A 62 34.26 -15.06 0.40
N LYS A 63 33.49 -14.09 0.86
CA LYS A 63 33.59 -12.70 0.41
C LYS A 63 34.91 -12.09 0.85
N VAL A 64 35.71 -11.61 -0.09
CA VAL A 64 37.08 -11.09 0.16
C VAL A 64 37.13 -9.56 0.11
N ASP A 65 36.23 -8.92 -0.63
CA ASP A 65 36.15 -7.46 -0.76
C ASP A 65 34.74 -6.95 -0.39
N GLN A 66 34.55 -5.63 -0.46
CA GLN A 66 33.24 -5.01 -0.23
C GLN A 66 32.41 -4.87 -1.51
N ARG A 67 32.85 -5.44 -2.64
CA ARG A 67 32.12 -5.30 -3.90
C ARG A 67 30.82 -6.09 -3.81
N LEU A 68 29.81 -5.56 -4.49
CA LEU A 68 28.51 -6.19 -4.56
C LEU A 68 28.46 -7.04 -5.83
N VAL A 69 27.94 -8.26 -5.69
CA VAL A 69 27.70 -9.17 -6.81
C VAL A 69 26.72 -8.55 -7.83
N ARG A 70 25.84 -7.67 -7.35
CA ARG A 70 24.84 -7.00 -8.17
C ARG A 70 24.64 -5.55 -7.73
N SER A 71 24.54 -4.63 -8.71
CA SER A 71 24.33 -3.21 -8.43
C SER A 71 22.89 -2.91 -7.99
N ILE A 72 22.71 -1.74 -7.35
CA ILE A 72 21.41 -1.19 -6.97
C ILE A 72 20.52 -1.01 -8.21
N GLU A 73 21.10 -0.52 -9.31
CA GLU A 73 20.40 -0.26 -10.57
C GLU A 73 19.83 -1.55 -11.16
N SER A 74 20.63 -2.63 -11.16
CA SER A 74 20.18 -3.95 -11.62
C SER A 74 19.07 -4.50 -10.73
N CYS A 75 19.19 -4.37 -9.41
CA CYS A 75 18.16 -4.82 -8.48
C CYS A 75 16.84 -4.02 -8.62
N LYS A 76 16.88 -2.74 -9.00
CA LYS A 76 15.66 -1.99 -9.37
C LYS A 76 14.96 -2.61 -10.57
N LEU A 77 15.72 -3.09 -11.56
CA LEU A 77 15.14 -3.77 -12.72
C LEU A 77 14.56 -5.13 -12.32
N ASP A 78 15.23 -5.89 -11.46
CA ASP A 78 14.73 -7.17 -10.96
C ASP A 78 13.42 -7.00 -10.19
N LEU A 79 13.31 -5.98 -9.31
CA LEU A 79 12.06 -5.67 -8.63
C LEU A 79 10.90 -5.47 -9.61
N ARG A 80 11.13 -4.74 -10.71
CA ARG A 80 10.12 -4.55 -11.75
C ARG A 80 9.80 -5.86 -12.47
N ARG A 81 10.80 -6.69 -12.76
CA ARG A 81 10.62 -8.03 -13.35
C ARG A 81 9.80 -8.95 -12.44
N PHE A 82 9.96 -8.83 -11.13
CA PHE A 82 9.17 -9.55 -10.13
C PHE A 82 7.74 -9.01 -9.97
N GLY A 83 7.37 -7.96 -10.71
CA GLY A 83 6.05 -7.34 -10.66
C GLY A 83 5.90 -6.28 -9.58
N ALA A 84 6.98 -5.88 -8.89
CA ALA A 84 6.93 -4.81 -7.90
C ALA A 84 6.83 -3.43 -8.58
N LYS A 85 5.96 -2.57 -8.04
CA LYS A 85 5.77 -1.18 -8.45
C LYS A 85 6.15 -0.25 -7.31
N PHE A 86 6.85 0.83 -7.63
CA PHE A 86 7.20 1.86 -6.66
C PHE A 86 6.08 2.90 -6.60
N THR A 87 5.18 2.75 -5.64
CA THR A 87 3.96 3.55 -5.54
C THR A 87 3.88 4.30 -4.22
N ALA A 88 3.11 5.38 -4.20
CA ALA A 88 2.76 6.05 -2.95
C ALA A 88 1.99 5.08 -2.06
N ASN A 89 2.32 5.05 -0.77
CA ASN A 89 1.59 4.32 0.24
C ASN A 89 0.23 5.01 0.48
N SER A 90 -0.73 4.76 -0.41
CA SER A 90 -2.07 5.35 -0.39
C SER A 90 -3.07 4.57 0.45
N SER A 91 -2.68 3.43 1.03
CA SER A 91 -3.45 2.70 2.04
C SER A 91 -3.48 3.54 3.32
N ARG A 92 -4.41 4.51 3.35
CA ARG A 92 -4.64 5.37 4.51
C ARG A 92 -5.21 4.52 5.64
N PRO A 93 -4.65 4.60 6.86
CA PRO A 93 -5.19 3.92 8.05
C PRO A 93 -6.67 4.21 8.32
N TYR A 94 -7.18 5.34 7.82
CA TYR A 94 -8.55 5.84 8.02
C TYR A 94 -9.67 4.89 7.57
N PHE A 95 -9.41 3.94 6.66
CA PHE A 95 -10.47 3.07 6.10
C PHE A 95 -10.49 1.65 6.69
N LEU A 96 -9.63 1.38 7.67
CA LEU A 96 -9.57 0.08 8.34
C LEU A 96 -10.74 -0.05 9.32
N GLY A 97 -11.42 -1.19 9.29
CA GLY A 97 -12.54 -1.48 10.19
C GLY A 97 -13.92 -1.09 9.65
N HIS A 98 -14.00 -0.30 8.58
CA HIS A 98 -15.30 0.07 7.97
C HIS A 98 -16.11 -1.14 7.45
N GLU A 99 -15.44 -2.25 7.17
CA GLU A 99 -16.04 -3.50 6.70
C GLU A 99 -16.23 -4.54 7.81
N GLN A 100 -15.80 -4.26 9.05
CA GLN A 100 -16.06 -5.18 10.16
C GLN A 100 -17.56 -5.30 10.40
N GLU A 101 -18.02 -6.50 10.70
CA GLU A 101 -19.45 -6.82 10.77
C GLU A 101 -20.19 -5.96 11.80
N ASP A 102 -19.56 -5.69 12.94
CA ASP A 102 -20.08 -4.81 13.98
C ASP A 102 -20.14 -3.34 13.51
N VAL A 103 -19.12 -2.84 12.83
CA VAL A 103 -19.10 -1.49 12.26
C VAL A 103 -20.18 -1.33 11.19
N VAL A 104 -20.32 -2.31 10.30
CA VAL A 104 -21.38 -2.34 9.28
C VAL A 104 -22.76 -2.37 9.94
N LYS A 105 -22.93 -3.15 11.01
CA LYS A 105 -24.18 -3.19 11.78
C LYS A 105 -24.52 -1.83 12.38
N HIS A 106 -23.59 -1.19 13.09
CA HIS A 106 -23.83 0.14 13.67
C HIS A 106 -24.08 1.21 12.61
N ARG A 107 -23.42 1.15 11.45
CA ARG A 107 -23.72 2.06 10.32
C ARG A 107 -25.13 1.89 9.80
N LYS A 108 -25.61 0.64 9.66
CA LYS A 108 -26.99 0.37 9.25
C LYS A 108 -28.00 0.92 10.26
N GLU A 109 -27.75 0.72 11.55
CA GLU A 109 -28.58 1.28 12.64
C GLU A 109 -28.59 2.81 12.64
N PHE A 110 -27.41 3.42 12.48
CA PHE A 110 -27.26 4.88 12.39
C PHE A 110 -28.00 5.47 11.20
N VAL A 111 -27.89 4.87 10.00
CA VAL A 111 -28.63 5.33 8.82
C VAL A 111 -30.13 5.16 9.01
N LYS A 112 -30.56 4.02 9.56
CA LYS A 112 -31.97 3.75 9.86
C LYS A 112 -32.57 4.83 10.77
N TYR A 113 -31.84 5.25 11.81
CA TYR A 113 -32.26 6.33 12.71
C TYR A 113 -32.61 7.64 11.98
N PHE A 114 -31.82 8.05 10.98
CA PHE A 114 -32.09 9.29 10.24
C PHE A 114 -33.29 9.15 9.30
N ILE A 115 -33.42 8.01 8.63
CA ILE A 115 -34.56 7.74 7.73
C ILE A 115 -35.87 7.75 8.50
N GLU A 116 -35.93 7.08 9.65
CA GLU A 116 -37.14 7.02 10.49
C GLU A 116 -37.55 8.38 11.06
N ARG A 117 -36.61 9.34 11.09
CA ARG A 117 -36.82 10.68 11.65
C ARG A 117 -36.66 11.79 10.62
N GLU A 118 -36.79 11.48 9.32
CA GLU A 118 -36.61 12.45 8.24
C GLU A 118 -37.44 13.73 8.45
N GLN A 119 -38.65 13.59 8.99
CA GLN A 119 -39.57 14.69 9.30
C GLN A 119 -39.06 15.69 10.36
N HIS A 120 -38.01 15.34 11.10
CA HIS A 120 -37.37 16.21 12.10
C HIS A 120 -36.14 16.95 11.55
N PHE A 121 -35.66 16.59 10.36
CA PHE A 121 -34.44 17.16 9.77
C PHE A 121 -34.77 18.03 8.56
N TYR A 122 -33.87 18.97 8.28
CA TYR A 122 -33.88 19.68 7.01
C TYR A 122 -33.34 18.76 5.92
N THR A 123 -34.10 18.58 4.84
CA THR A 123 -33.67 17.78 3.69
C THR A 123 -33.61 18.63 2.43
N ILE A 124 -32.87 18.17 1.42
CA ILE A 124 -32.81 18.82 0.11
C ILE A 124 -33.77 18.07 -0.82
N ALA A 125 -34.69 18.77 -1.46
CA ALA A 125 -35.59 18.19 -2.44
C ALA A 125 -34.81 17.72 -3.69
N ASN A 126 -35.20 16.57 -4.25
CA ASN A 126 -34.67 16.04 -5.51
C ASN A 126 -35.31 16.71 -6.75
N ASP A 127 -35.75 17.96 -6.62
CA ASP A 127 -36.36 18.70 -7.71
C ASP A 127 -35.29 19.20 -8.69
N ALA A 128 -35.70 19.66 -9.89
CA ALA A 128 -34.79 20.22 -10.90
C ALA A 128 -33.94 21.39 -10.37
N VAL A 129 -34.45 22.09 -9.35
CA VAL A 129 -33.72 23.08 -8.56
C VAL A 129 -33.73 22.60 -7.10
N PRO A 130 -32.58 22.29 -6.48
CA PRO A 130 -32.53 21.83 -5.10
C PRO A 130 -33.08 22.90 -4.14
N GLN A 131 -34.14 22.58 -3.41
CA GLN A 131 -34.73 23.46 -2.39
C GLN A 131 -34.69 22.79 -1.01
N TRP A 132 -34.46 23.59 0.03
CA TRP A 132 -34.54 23.13 1.41
C TRP A 132 -35.98 22.83 1.80
N LYS A 133 -36.24 21.62 2.30
CA LYS A 133 -37.49 21.24 2.93
C LYS A 133 -37.39 21.49 4.43
N THR A 134 -38.33 22.28 4.95
CA THR A 134 -38.47 22.51 6.38
C THR A 134 -39.03 21.25 7.04
N PRO A 135 -38.51 20.84 8.21
CA PRO A 135 -39.07 19.72 8.96
C PRO A 135 -40.54 20.00 9.32
N THR A 136 -41.36 18.95 9.28
CA THR A 136 -42.78 19.01 9.65
C THR A 136 -43.01 18.76 11.13
N MET A 137 -42.00 18.27 11.84
CA MET A 137 -41.98 18.06 13.29
C MET A 137 -40.97 18.99 13.97
N THR A 138 -40.86 18.91 15.30
CA THR A 138 -39.86 19.68 16.08
C THR A 138 -38.46 19.49 15.48
N PRO A 139 -37.81 20.57 15.01
CA PRO A 139 -36.54 20.48 14.31
C PRO A 139 -35.42 19.90 15.16
N THR A 140 -34.61 19.02 14.58
CA THR A 140 -33.36 18.52 15.16
C THR A 140 -32.18 19.01 14.33
N ILE A 141 -31.21 19.65 14.97
CA ILE A 141 -30.00 20.14 14.30
C ILE A 141 -28.90 19.09 14.47
N LEU A 142 -28.41 18.57 13.34
CA LEU A 142 -27.22 17.71 13.32
C LEU A 142 -25.98 18.60 13.20
N LEU A 143 -25.13 18.59 14.22
CA LEU A 143 -23.82 19.24 14.20
C LEU A 143 -22.75 18.15 14.07
N CYS A 144 -22.03 18.15 12.94
CA CYS A 144 -20.92 17.24 12.70
C CYS A 144 -19.60 18.01 12.69
N HIS A 145 -18.58 17.43 13.31
CA HIS A 145 -17.21 17.89 13.23
C HIS A 145 -16.34 16.68 12.91
N ASP A 146 -15.40 16.84 11.97
CA ASP A 146 -14.38 15.84 11.69
C ASP A 146 -13.01 16.49 11.86
N GLU A 147 -12.13 15.79 12.57
CA GLU A 147 -10.74 16.20 12.71
C GLU A 147 -9.93 15.41 11.69
N SER A 148 -9.47 16.09 10.63
CA SER A 148 -8.48 15.51 9.75
C SER A 148 -7.10 16.03 10.14
N THR A 149 -6.29 15.16 10.75
CA THR A 149 -4.87 15.46 10.93
C THR A 149 -4.15 15.30 9.60
N TYR A 150 -4.24 16.33 8.74
CA TYR A 150 -3.31 16.46 7.63
C TYR A 150 -1.95 16.86 8.21
N LYS A 151 -1.03 15.92 8.36
CA LYS A 151 0.37 16.28 8.60
C LYS A 151 0.88 17.00 7.36
N CYS A 152 0.99 18.33 7.46
CA CYS A 152 1.68 19.14 6.47
C CYS A 152 3.11 18.59 6.32
N GLY A 153 3.42 18.01 5.15
CA GLY A 153 4.74 17.44 4.87
C GLY A 153 4.86 15.92 4.93
N GLU A 154 3.78 15.14 5.14
CA GLU A 154 3.85 13.70 4.84
C GLU A 154 3.94 13.50 3.33
N ILE A 155 5.18 13.53 2.81
CA ILE A 155 5.54 12.91 1.54
C ILE A 155 5.02 11.48 1.67
N ALA A 156 3.94 11.16 0.95
CA ALA A 156 3.38 9.82 0.97
C ALA A 156 4.53 8.82 0.79
N ALA A 157 4.84 8.05 1.83
CA ALA A 157 6.01 7.18 1.84
C ALA A 157 5.90 6.27 0.61
N LYS A 158 6.80 6.43 -0.36
CA LYS A 158 6.79 5.56 -1.53
C LYS A 158 7.48 4.27 -1.14
N ARG A 159 6.89 3.13 -1.50
CA ARG A 159 7.50 1.82 -1.28
C ARG A 159 7.29 0.91 -2.48
N TRP A 160 8.08 -0.16 -2.53
CA TRP A 160 7.90 -1.23 -3.51
C TRP A 160 6.76 -2.14 -3.05
N ILE A 161 5.78 -2.37 -3.93
CA ILE A 161 4.60 -3.21 -3.67
C ILE A 161 4.42 -4.19 -4.83
N ILE A 162 4.22 -5.46 -4.52
CA ILE A 162 3.77 -6.46 -5.50
C ILE A 162 2.23 -6.43 -5.54
N SER A 163 1.66 -6.28 -6.73
CA SER A 163 0.20 -6.26 -6.93
C SER A 163 -0.47 -7.49 -6.31
N GLY A 164 -1.49 -7.26 -5.47
CA GLY A 164 -2.22 -8.32 -4.76
C GLY A 164 -1.72 -8.62 -3.34
N ASN A 165 -0.55 -8.11 -2.93
CA ASN A 165 0.04 -8.34 -1.61
C ASN A 165 0.43 -7.03 -0.90
N ALA A 166 -0.40 -6.01 -1.05
CA ALA A 166 -0.27 -4.83 -0.21
C ALA A 166 -0.57 -5.24 1.25
N PRO A 167 0.30 -4.95 2.22
CA PRO A 167 0.08 -5.27 3.62
C PRO A 167 -1.17 -4.58 4.12
N PHE A 168 -1.98 -5.36 4.83
CA PHE A 168 -3.02 -4.85 5.70
C PHE A 168 -2.34 -4.19 6.90
N CYS A 169 -2.21 -2.85 6.89
CA CYS A 169 -1.88 -2.12 8.10
C CYS A 169 -3.13 -2.12 9.00
N GLY A 170 -2.99 -2.37 10.30
CA GLY A 170 -4.06 -2.26 11.30
C GLY A 170 -3.73 -1.13 12.28
N THR A 171 -4.74 -0.39 12.75
CA THR A 171 -4.55 0.56 13.85
C THR A 171 -5.61 0.30 14.92
N HIS A 172 -5.19 0.15 16.17
CA HIS A 172 -6.06 -0.01 17.33
C HIS A 172 -6.74 1.33 17.67
N ILE A 173 -8.08 1.32 17.80
CA ILE A 173 -8.85 2.45 18.32
C ILE A 173 -9.25 2.12 19.76
N TYR A 174 -8.84 2.95 20.71
CA TYR A 174 -9.34 2.91 22.09
C TYR A 174 -10.49 3.89 22.25
N PHE A 175 -11.62 3.42 22.77
CA PHE A 175 -12.70 4.29 23.22
C PHE A 175 -12.57 4.54 24.72
N ARG A 176 -12.51 5.82 25.12
CA ARG A 176 -12.63 6.22 26.52
C ARG A 176 -14.05 6.72 26.77
N ARG A 177 -14.83 5.97 27.56
CA ARG A 177 -16.11 6.45 28.10
C ARG A 177 -15.85 7.53 29.14
N LYS A 178 -16.56 8.65 29.04
CA LYS A 178 -16.93 9.50 30.18
C LYS A 178 -18.44 9.54 30.25
#